data_AF-A0A1A9ITV7-F1
#
_entry.id   AF-A0A1A9ITV7-F1
#
_cell.length_a   1.000
_cell.length_b   1.000
_cell.length_c   1.000
_cell.angle_alpha   90.00
_cell.angle_beta   90.00
_cell.angle_gamma   90.00
#
_symmetry.space_group_name_H-M   'P 1'
#
loop_
_entity.id
_entity.type
_entity.pdbx_description
1 polymer ?
#
loop_
_entity_poly.entity_id
_entity_poly.type
_entity_poly.pdbx_seq_one_letter_code
_entity_poly.pdbx_strand_id
1 'polypeptide(L)'
;MSDTSPLPPVRLASEPELARDALAAPLLSRAARLARWASPATRVDAGGALLPEQLPAAAGELGLSGDEAAASVSEAWRMAVDTGLVEITDEEQGTVAAGAELRRLTGGSPHDVLTLWLTALDAVLADASVPDLDGLIDAMDEGGAVDLSALDWDPQAEAEFLDGVLANLYLLTVGESGPGAGPVPLPALAASMIVPSDMGEPTDDILEQVSDAMMRLDDQFRLLEPIGLVVHRPVDEALLEDAESGTDGGRPAASAPGSDDELDVARYGMVRLTPLGLYGVRARLLEAGHDAPAVGDLADKGADALLDGTAAFPPPAAHAETEQWLARREPLAAARELLAAARGADAGGPLRRLRCQQALSLVGAVAEPALREVLDDAELGGLARVWLTERGLPDVPPPSQDMVFWLTIDTVAAQLAAEGDSEELLALVQGLAEQHSGFFAAAWRVDHPHTADVLEAMGRLHPDKKTAKEARKAAFKARSAHGG
;
A
#
# COMPACT_ATOMS: atom_id res chain seq x y z
N MET A 1 -9.96 -16.81 10.64
CA MET A 1 -9.94 -16.05 9.38
C MET A 1 -10.49 -14.70 9.75
N SER A 2 -9.61 -13.82 10.20
CA SER A 2 -10.01 -12.47 10.62
C SER A 2 -10.47 -11.72 9.37
N ASP A 3 -11.60 -11.02 9.48
CA ASP A 3 -12.12 -10.07 8.49
C ASP A 3 -11.15 -8.88 8.38
N THR A 4 -9.97 -9.10 7.83
CA THR A 4 -9.08 -8.01 7.43
C THR A 4 -9.51 -7.61 6.03
N SER A 5 -10.19 -6.47 5.91
CA SER A 5 -10.43 -5.83 4.62
C SER A 5 -9.11 -5.76 3.83
N PRO A 6 -9.13 -6.01 2.51
CA PRO A 6 -7.93 -5.92 1.69
C PRO A 6 -7.31 -4.53 1.80
N LEU A 7 -5.99 -4.47 1.83
CA LEU A 7 -5.25 -3.20 1.81
C LEU A 7 -5.47 -2.49 0.47
N PRO A 8 -5.34 -1.15 0.40
CA PRO A 8 -5.50 -0.43 -0.84
C PRO A 8 -4.43 -0.87 -1.87
N PRO A 9 -4.78 -0.97 -3.17
CA PRO A 9 -3.86 -1.44 -4.19
C PRO A 9 -2.74 -0.43 -4.45
N VAL A 10 -1.50 -0.91 -4.42
CA VAL A 10 -0.33 -0.07 -4.64
C VAL A 10 0.08 -0.02 -6.11
N ARG A 11 0.64 1.12 -6.55
CA ARG A 11 1.31 1.23 -7.84
C ARG A 11 2.81 1.09 -7.64
N LEU A 12 3.38 -0.01 -8.13
CA LEU A 12 4.81 -0.27 -8.06
C LEU A 12 5.51 0.26 -9.32
N ALA A 13 6.77 0.65 -9.15
CA ALA A 13 7.67 0.82 -10.29
C ALA A 13 7.93 -0.53 -10.96
N SER A 14 8.40 -0.52 -12.21
CA SER A 14 8.69 -1.78 -12.91
C SER A 14 9.85 -2.54 -12.24
N GLU A 15 9.87 -3.87 -12.33
CA GLU A 15 10.98 -4.67 -11.76
C GLU A 15 12.38 -4.18 -12.20
N PRO A 16 12.63 -3.80 -13.46
CA PRO A 16 13.94 -3.25 -13.86
C PRO A 16 14.29 -1.90 -13.22
N GLU A 17 13.28 -1.07 -12.88
CA GLU A 17 13.50 0.17 -12.14
C GLU A 17 13.80 -0.11 -10.67
N LEU A 18 13.00 -0.97 -10.03
CA LEU A 18 13.22 -1.39 -8.63
C LEU A 18 14.60 -2.06 -8.46
N ALA A 19 14.99 -2.95 -9.37
CA ALA A 19 16.31 -3.59 -9.32
C ALA A 19 17.45 -2.58 -9.51
N ARG A 20 17.25 -1.52 -10.30
CA ARG A 20 18.22 -0.43 -10.44
C ARG A 20 18.35 0.35 -9.13
N ASP A 21 17.22 0.65 -8.49
CA ASP A 21 17.20 1.35 -7.21
C ASP A 21 17.87 0.51 -6.11
N ALA A 22 17.64 -0.81 -6.09
CA ALA A 22 18.30 -1.74 -5.17
C ALA A 22 19.82 -1.76 -5.37
N LEU A 23 20.29 -1.82 -6.61
CA LEU A 23 21.73 -1.74 -6.93
C LEU A 23 22.35 -0.37 -6.61
N ALA A 24 21.54 0.69 -6.59
CA ALA A 24 21.95 2.04 -6.24
C ALA A 24 21.95 2.30 -4.72
N ALA A 25 21.29 1.44 -3.92
CA ALA A 25 21.26 1.54 -2.47
C ALA A 25 22.70 1.53 -1.91
N PRO A 26 23.11 2.55 -1.12
CA PRO A 26 24.47 2.66 -0.63
C PRO A 26 25.00 1.39 0.04
N LEU A 27 24.20 0.77 0.92
CA LEU A 27 24.63 -0.39 1.70
C LEU A 27 24.89 -1.60 0.81
N LEU A 28 23.93 -1.97 -0.06
CA LEU A 28 24.08 -3.11 -0.97
C LEU A 28 25.20 -2.89 -2.01
N SER A 29 25.33 -1.66 -2.52
CA SER A 29 26.40 -1.29 -3.45
C SER A 29 27.79 -1.42 -2.83
N ARG A 30 27.95 -0.97 -1.58
CA ARG A 30 29.20 -1.12 -0.80
C ARG A 30 29.49 -2.58 -0.51
N ALA A 31 28.50 -3.35 -0.07
CA ALA A 31 28.64 -4.79 0.18
C ALA A 31 29.11 -5.54 -1.08
N ALA A 32 28.51 -5.26 -2.23
CA ALA A 32 28.91 -5.85 -3.51
C ALA A 32 30.33 -5.44 -3.96
N ARG A 33 30.77 -4.21 -3.64
CA ARG A 33 32.15 -3.76 -3.89
C ARG A 33 33.14 -4.50 -2.99
N LEU A 34 32.87 -4.61 -1.69
CA LEU A 34 33.71 -5.37 -0.77
C LEU A 34 33.78 -6.85 -1.14
N ALA A 35 32.67 -7.45 -1.59
CA ALA A 35 32.64 -8.83 -2.06
C ALA A 35 33.54 -9.07 -3.29
N ARG A 36 33.64 -8.07 -4.20
CA ARG A 36 34.57 -8.13 -5.34
C ARG A 36 36.02 -7.87 -4.95
N TRP A 37 36.25 -7.05 -3.93
CA TRP A 37 37.57 -6.75 -3.40
C TRP A 37 38.14 -7.91 -2.57
N ALA A 38 37.27 -8.67 -1.90
CA ALA A 38 37.64 -9.83 -1.12
C ALA A 38 38.47 -10.82 -1.94
N SER A 39 39.52 -11.34 -1.33
CA SER A 39 40.44 -12.29 -1.96
C SER A 39 40.72 -13.44 -1.00
N PRO A 40 41.37 -14.53 -1.45
CA PRO A 40 41.81 -15.60 -0.55
C PRO A 40 42.78 -15.14 0.56
N ALA A 41 43.33 -13.92 0.49
CA ALA A 41 44.17 -13.32 1.53
C ALA A 41 43.35 -12.51 2.56
N THR A 42 42.08 -12.21 2.29
CA THR A 42 41.19 -11.54 3.23
C THR A 42 40.94 -12.45 4.43
N ARG A 43 41.04 -11.90 5.64
CA ARG A 43 40.81 -12.60 6.89
C ARG A 43 39.66 -11.99 7.67
N VAL A 44 38.93 -12.85 8.36
CA VAL A 44 37.86 -12.51 9.29
C VAL A 44 38.15 -13.08 10.68
N ASP A 45 37.52 -12.51 11.70
CA ASP A 45 37.52 -13.07 13.04
C ASP A 45 36.49 -14.21 13.19
N ALA A 46 36.35 -14.74 14.41
CA ALA A 46 35.41 -15.82 14.72
C ALA A 46 33.94 -15.43 14.54
N GLY A 47 33.61 -14.13 14.52
CA GLY A 47 32.28 -13.60 14.24
C GLY A 47 32.07 -13.28 12.76
N GLY A 48 33.03 -13.57 11.89
CA GLY A 48 32.95 -13.26 10.47
C GLY A 48 33.23 -11.79 10.13
N ALA A 49 33.62 -10.96 11.10
CA ALA A 49 33.94 -9.56 10.87
C ALA A 49 35.35 -9.40 10.28
N LEU A 50 35.56 -8.37 9.45
CA LEU A 50 36.90 -8.04 8.94
C LEU A 50 37.85 -7.72 10.07
N LEU A 51 39.07 -8.25 9.99
CA LEU A 51 40.11 -7.89 10.96
C LEU A 51 40.44 -6.39 10.90
N PRO A 52 40.72 -5.73 12.05
CA PRO A 52 40.95 -4.29 12.11
C PRO A 52 42.07 -3.78 11.19
N GLU A 53 43.10 -4.60 10.92
CA GLU A 53 44.22 -4.23 10.06
C GLU A 53 43.81 -4.09 8.58
N GLN A 54 42.67 -4.66 8.21
CA GLN A 54 42.15 -4.64 6.84
C GLN A 54 41.15 -3.51 6.59
N LEU A 55 40.58 -2.91 7.65
CA LEU A 55 39.57 -1.85 7.53
C LEU A 55 40.07 -0.63 6.74
N PRO A 56 41.31 -0.13 6.89
CA PRO A 56 41.78 1.01 6.10
C PRO A 56 41.84 0.72 4.59
N ALA A 57 42.21 -0.50 4.20
CA ALA A 57 42.27 -0.89 2.80
C ALA A 57 40.88 -1.04 2.20
N ALA A 58 39.94 -1.63 2.94
CA ALA A 58 38.54 -1.74 2.56
C ALA A 58 37.85 -0.37 2.47
N ALA A 59 38.12 0.55 3.41
CA ALA A 59 37.64 1.94 3.35
C ALA A 59 38.16 2.65 2.09
N GLY A 60 39.44 2.46 1.76
CA GLY A 60 40.04 2.96 0.53
C GLY A 60 39.36 2.42 -0.74
N GLU A 61 39.00 1.14 -0.76
CA GLU A 61 38.23 0.54 -1.85
C GLU A 61 36.85 1.17 -1.98
N LEU A 62 36.16 1.45 -0.87
CA LEU A 62 34.84 2.09 -0.89
C LEU A 62 34.89 3.60 -1.18
N GLY A 63 36.06 4.23 -1.02
CA GLY A 63 36.23 5.68 -1.12
C GLY A 63 35.75 6.43 0.12
N LEU A 64 35.75 5.77 1.28
CA LEU A 64 35.33 6.34 2.55
C LEU A 64 36.52 6.93 3.31
N SER A 65 36.27 8.00 4.06
CA SER A 65 37.26 8.70 4.89
C SER A 65 36.59 9.33 6.10
N GLY A 66 37.35 9.61 7.15
CA GLY A 66 36.84 10.15 8.41
C GLY A 66 36.57 9.06 9.45
N ASP A 67 36.05 9.47 10.60
CA ASP A 67 35.96 8.62 11.78
C ASP A 67 34.91 7.51 11.64
N GLU A 68 33.86 7.73 10.83
CA GLU A 68 32.80 6.75 10.55
C GLU A 68 33.17 5.70 9.49
N ALA A 69 34.31 5.87 8.79
CA ALA A 69 34.67 5.02 7.66
C ALA A 69 34.83 3.55 8.07
N ALA A 70 35.39 3.29 9.26
CA ALA A 70 35.53 1.94 9.78
C ALA A 70 34.18 1.28 10.07
N ALA A 71 33.25 2.00 10.70
CA ALA A 71 31.90 1.51 10.99
C ALA A 71 31.13 1.18 9.70
N SER A 72 31.14 2.10 8.72
CA SER A 72 30.51 1.88 7.41
C SER A 72 31.11 0.69 6.64
N VAL A 73 32.41 0.44 6.76
CA VAL A 73 33.05 -0.75 6.17
C VAL A 73 32.59 -2.02 6.85
N SER A 74 32.56 -2.03 8.18
CA SER A 74 32.13 -3.19 8.97
C SER A 74 30.67 -3.55 8.68
N GLU A 75 29.79 -2.55 8.60
CA GLU A 75 28.39 -2.69 8.22
C GLU A 75 28.24 -3.29 6.82
N ALA A 76 28.90 -2.71 5.81
CA ALA A 76 28.85 -3.22 4.45
C ALA A 76 29.46 -4.63 4.31
N TRP A 77 30.48 -4.96 5.11
CA TRP A 77 31.06 -6.29 5.14
C TRP A 77 30.10 -7.32 5.74
N ARG A 78 29.50 -7.01 6.90
CA ARG A 78 28.48 -7.86 7.53
C ARG A 78 27.35 -8.13 6.54
N MET A 79 26.84 -7.08 5.89
CA MET A 79 25.84 -7.22 4.83
C MET A 79 26.28 -8.14 3.69
N ALA A 80 27.55 -8.07 3.27
CA ALA A 80 28.07 -8.97 2.24
C ALA A 80 28.11 -10.44 2.68
N VAL A 81 28.38 -10.71 3.96
CA VAL A 81 28.36 -12.06 4.53
C VAL A 81 26.92 -12.56 4.69
N ASP A 82 26.03 -11.76 5.28
CA ASP A 82 24.64 -12.13 5.58
C ASP A 82 23.83 -12.42 4.31
N THR A 83 24.12 -11.68 3.23
CA THR A 83 23.49 -11.88 1.91
C THR A 83 24.17 -12.95 1.07
N GLY A 84 25.24 -13.60 1.55
CA GLY A 84 25.98 -14.61 0.80
C GLY A 84 26.71 -14.06 -0.43
N LEU A 85 26.97 -12.75 -0.48
CA LEU A 85 27.88 -12.16 -1.47
C LEU A 85 29.33 -12.58 -1.18
N VAL A 86 29.66 -12.80 0.08
CA VAL A 86 30.90 -13.38 0.60
C VAL A 86 30.56 -14.61 1.42
N GLU A 87 31.29 -15.70 1.20
CA GLU A 87 31.16 -16.94 1.97
C GLU A 87 32.43 -17.17 2.79
N ILE A 88 32.27 -17.52 4.06
CA ILE A 88 33.37 -17.98 4.92
C ILE A 88 33.70 -19.42 4.54
N THR A 89 34.90 -19.67 4.03
CA THR A 89 35.32 -20.98 3.52
C THR A 89 36.01 -21.85 4.56
N ASP A 90 36.60 -21.25 5.58
CA ASP A 90 37.22 -21.93 6.71
C ASP A 90 37.08 -21.03 7.94
N GLU A 91 36.26 -21.45 8.90
CA GLU A 91 35.98 -20.72 10.14
C GLU A 91 37.19 -20.69 11.08
N GLU A 92 37.98 -21.77 11.13
CA GLU A 92 39.17 -21.84 12.02
C GLU A 92 40.28 -20.91 11.53
N GLN A 93 40.45 -20.81 10.20
CA GLN A 93 41.45 -19.94 9.58
C GLN A 93 40.92 -18.55 9.23
N GLY A 94 39.62 -18.31 9.40
CA GLY A 94 38.95 -17.06 9.04
C GLY A 94 39.12 -16.70 7.56
N THR A 95 39.04 -17.66 6.65
CA THR A 95 39.21 -17.42 5.21
C THR A 95 37.88 -17.25 4.51
N VAL A 96 37.86 -16.46 3.43
CA VAL A 96 36.64 -16.13 2.68
C VAL A 96 36.82 -16.29 1.18
N ALA A 97 35.71 -16.47 0.48
CA ALA A 97 35.62 -16.44 -0.98
C ALA A 97 34.38 -15.67 -1.44
N ALA A 98 34.35 -15.31 -2.72
CA ALA A 98 33.15 -14.75 -3.33
C ALA A 98 32.03 -15.80 -3.35
N GLY A 99 30.89 -15.44 -2.80
CA GLY A 99 29.73 -16.31 -2.70
C GLY A 99 28.93 -16.43 -4.00
N ALA A 100 27.98 -17.37 -4.03
CA ALA A 100 27.15 -17.60 -5.20
C ALA A 100 26.28 -16.39 -5.58
N GLU A 101 25.82 -15.63 -4.60
CA GLU A 101 24.92 -14.49 -4.80
C GLU A 101 25.60 -13.33 -5.54
N LEU A 102 26.92 -13.18 -5.44
CA LEU A 102 27.66 -12.14 -6.19
C LEU A 102 27.52 -12.32 -7.71
N ARG A 103 27.45 -13.58 -8.18
CA ARG A 103 27.23 -13.88 -9.60
C ARG A 103 25.79 -13.60 -10.02
N ARG A 104 24.81 -13.85 -9.14
CA ARG A 104 23.40 -13.51 -9.40
C ARG A 104 23.19 -12.00 -9.45
N LEU A 105 23.80 -11.26 -8.53
CA LEU A 105 23.73 -9.80 -8.51
C LEU A 105 24.30 -9.15 -9.78
N THR A 106 25.34 -9.75 -10.38
CA THR A 106 26.04 -9.17 -11.54
C THR A 106 25.58 -9.71 -12.90
N GLY A 107 24.93 -10.88 -12.95
CA GLY A 107 24.51 -11.52 -14.21
C GLY A 107 23.09 -12.08 -14.20
N GLY A 108 22.32 -11.87 -13.13
CA GLY A 108 20.95 -12.33 -12.98
C GLY A 108 19.91 -11.40 -13.61
N SER A 109 18.65 -11.79 -13.45
CA SER A 109 17.48 -11.00 -13.81
C SER A 109 17.20 -9.90 -12.77
N PRO A 110 16.38 -8.87 -13.10
CA PRO A 110 15.90 -7.91 -12.11
C PRO A 110 15.26 -8.55 -10.88
N HIS A 111 14.54 -9.66 -11.09
CA HIS A 111 13.94 -10.43 -10.00
C HIS A 111 15.00 -10.99 -9.04
N ASP A 112 16.10 -11.57 -9.54
CA ASP A 112 17.18 -12.11 -8.70
C ASP A 112 17.82 -11.03 -7.83
N VAL A 113 17.97 -9.81 -8.37
CA VAL A 113 18.47 -8.65 -7.62
C VAL A 113 17.52 -8.26 -6.49
N LEU A 114 16.21 -8.25 -6.77
CA LEU A 114 15.19 -7.91 -5.77
C LEU A 114 15.07 -8.97 -4.68
N THR A 115 15.20 -10.26 -5.02
CA THR A 115 15.27 -11.33 -4.02
C THR A 115 16.45 -11.15 -3.07
N LEU A 116 17.64 -10.84 -3.61
CA LEU A 116 18.81 -10.57 -2.77
C LEU A 116 18.62 -9.31 -1.91
N TRP A 117 18.03 -8.26 -2.48
CA TRP A 117 17.74 -7.04 -1.74
C TRP A 117 16.72 -7.26 -0.61
N LEU A 118 15.71 -8.12 -0.79
CA LEU A 118 14.79 -8.49 0.28
C LEU A 118 15.52 -9.22 1.43
N THR A 119 16.43 -10.14 1.12
CA THR A 119 17.28 -10.78 2.14
C THR A 119 18.15 -9.75 2.88
N ALA A 120 18.72 -8.79 2.16
CA ALA A 120 19.48 -7.69 2.75
C ALA A 120 18.60 -6.82 3.65
N LEU A 121 17.38 -6.50 3.21
CA LEU A 121 16.41 -5.73 3.98
C LEU A 121 16.05 -6.41 5.30
N ASP A 122 15.81 -7.73 5.28
CA ASP A 122 15.49 -8.49 6.50
C ASP A 122 16.63 -8.43 7.52
N ALA A 123 17.89 -8.48 7.07
CA ALA A 123 19.04 -8.32 7.96
C ALA A 123 19.10 -6.91 8.58
N VAL A 124 18.85 -5.85 7.80
CA VAL A 124 18.82 -4.47 8.34
C VAL A 124 17.64 -4.26 9.29
N LEU A 125 16.48 -4.84 9.00
CA LEU A 125 15.32 -4.76 9.89
C LEU A 125 15.60 -5.47 11.23
N ALA A 126 16.26 -6.63 11.20
CA ALA A 126 16.67 -7.31 12.41
C ALA A 126 17.64 -6.45 13.25
N ASP A 127 18.61 -5.80 12.61
CA ASP A 127 19.54 -4.87 13.26
C ASP A 127 18.80 -3.64 13.83
N ALA A 128 17.82 -3.09 13.10
CA ALA A 128 17.03 -1.93 13.54
C ALA A 128 16.09 -2.23 14.73
N SER A 129 15.78 -3.50 15.00
CA SER A 129 15.01 -3.91 16.18
C SER A 129 15.86 -4.09 17.44
N VAL A 130 17.18 -3.90 17.35
CA VAL A 130 18.10 -3.95 18.50
C VAL A 130 18.20 -2.56 19.15
N PRO A 131 18.12 -2.43 20.49
CA PRO A 131 18.26 -1.16 21.20
C PRO A 131 19.68 -0.59 21.07
N ASP A 132 19.80 0.74 21.19
CA ASP A 132 21.08 1.45 21.03
C ASP A 132 22.09 1.16 22.16
N LEU A 133 23.35 1.47 21.89
CA LEU A 133 24.54 1.24 22.71
C LEU A 133 24.43 1.81 24.13
N ASP A 134 23.78 2.95 24.35
CA ASP A 134 23.63 3.52 25.70
C ASP A 134 22.79 2.60 26.62
N GLY A 135 21.74 1.97 26.09
CA GLY A 135 20.99 0.94 26.81
C GLY A 135 21.80 -0.34 27.04
N LEU A 136 22.64 -0.72 26.07
CA LEU A 136 23.52 -1.89 26.18
C LEU A 136 24.65 -1.68 27.20
N ILE A 137 25.21 -0.46 27.30
CA ILE A 137 26.27 -0.08 28.24
C ILE A 137 25.76 -0.15 29.69
N ASP A 138 24.53 0.29 29.94
CA ASP A 138 23.90 0.19 31.26
C ASP A 138 23.61 -1.27 31.68
N ALA A 139 23.52 -2.19 30.71
CA ALA A 139 23.32 -3.62 30.92
C ALA A 139 24.60 -4.47 30.86
N MET A 140 25.77 -3.86 30.65
CA MET A 140 27.05 -4.56 30.69
C MET A 140 27.47 -4.86 32.13
N ASP A 141 27.78 -6.12 32.41
CA ASP A 141 28.38 -6.51 33.69
C ASP A 141 29.86 -6.10 33.79
N GLU A 142 30.48 -6.20 34.98
CA GLU A 142 31.91 -5.91 35.20
C GLU A 142 32.86 -6.78 34.34
N GLY A 143 32.35 -7.81 33.67
CA GLY A 143 33.08 -8.72 32.78
C GLY A 143 32.94 -8.42 31.28
N GLY A 144 32.12 -7.44 30.89
CA GLY A 144 31.89 -7.05 29.50
C GLY A 144 30.89 -7.94 28.74
N ALA A 145 30.12 -8.77 29.45
CA ALA A 145 28.98 -9.46 28.87
C ALA A 145 27.73 -8.58 29.00
N VAL A 146 27.00 -8.40 27.91
CA VAL A 146 25.71 -7.68 27.90
C VAL A 146 24.63 -8.62 28.43
N ASP A 147 24.04 -8.30 29.58
CA ASP A 147 22.85 -9.00 30.08
C ASP A 147 21.59 -8.38 29.48
N LEU A 148 21.22 -8.84 28.28
CA LEU A 148 20.00 -8.42 27.58
C LEU A 148 18.72 -8.65 28.39
N SER A 149 18.74 -9.54 29.41
CA SER A 149 17.59 -9.78 30.28
C SER A 149 17.41 -8.71 31.37
N ALA A 150 18.42 -7.88 31.62
CA ALA A 150 18.35 -6.75 32.54
C ALA A 150 17.70 -5.50 31.90
N LEU A 151 17.61 -5.46 30.57
CA LEU A 151 17.12 -4.33 29.77
C LEU A 151 15.59 -4.25 29.63
N ASP A 152 14.83 -5.20 30.20
CA ASP A 152 13.38 -5.38 29.94
C ASP A 152 13.03 -5.38 28.43
N TRP A 153 14.01 -5.74 27.60
CA TRP A 153 13.91 -5.73 26.14
C TRP A 153 13.28 -7.03 25.63
N ASP A 154 12.20 -6.89 24.87
CA ASP A 154 11.58 -7.99 24.13
C ASP A 154 11.85 -7.82 22.62
N PRO A 155 12.77 -8.61 22.03
CA PRO A 155 13.11 -8.53 20.62
C PRO A 155 11.89 -8.73 19.70
N GLN A 156 10.95 -9.59 20.14
CA GLN A 156 9.75 -9.88 19.36
C GLN A 156 8.81 -8.66 19.37
N ALA A 157 8.66 -8.01 20.51
CA ALA A 157 7.85 -6.80 20.63
C ALA A 157 8.44 -5.63 19.82
N GLU A 158 9.77 -5.48 19.80
CA GLU A 158 10.43 -4.45 18.98
C GLU A 158 10.26 -4.70 17.48
N ALA A 159 10.40 -5.95 17.04
CA ALA A 159 10.16 -6.32 15.66
C ALA A 159 8.69 -6.08 15.26
N GLU A 160 7.74 -6.48 16.11
CA GLU A 160 6.31 -6.24 15.89
C GLU A 160 5.95 -4.74 15.87
N PHE A 161 6.59 -3.93 16.71
CA PHE A 161 6.42 -2.48 16.69
C PHE A 161 6.88 -1.89 15.36
N LEU A 162 8.09 -2.25 14.90
CA LEU A 162 8.64 -1.74 13.64
C LEU A 162 7.84 -2.23 12.43
N ASP A 163 7.42 -3.50 12.39
CA ASP A 163 6.54 -4.02 11.36
C ASP A 163 5.19 -3.28 11.34
N GLY A 164 4.63 -2.97 12.51
CA GLY A 164 3.42 -2.14 12.65
C GLY A 164 3.61 -0.73 12.09
N VAL A 165 4.74 -0.10 12.39
CA VAL A 165 5.10 1.23 11.87
C VAL A 165 5.23 1.21 10.34
N LEU A 166 5.91 0.20 9.78
CA LEU A 166 6.08 0.08 8.33
C LEU A 166 4.75 -0.22 7.61
N ALA A 167 3.89 -1.05 8.19
CA ALA A 167 2.55 -1.30 7.69
C ALA A 167 1.68 -0.02 7.69
N ASN A 168 1.77 0.78 8.75
CA ASN A 168 1.08 2.05 8.83
C ASN A 168 1.65 3.09 7.85
N LEU A 169 2.97 3.16 7.70
CA LEU A 169 3.61 4.02 6.70
C LEU A 169 3.21 3.61 5.26
N TYR A 170 3.06 2.30 4.99
CA TYR A 170 2.50 1.79 3.74
C TYR A 170 1.08 2.30 3.51
N LEU A 171 0.21 2.20 4.53
CA LEU A 171 -1.17 2.70 4.45
C LEU A 171 -1.24 4.22 4.22
N LEU A 172 -0.41 5.00 4.90
CA LEU A 172 -0.33 6.45 4.68
C LEU A 172 0.20 6.82 3.29
N THR A 173 1.03 5.95 2.71
CA THR A 173 1.60 6.13 1.36
C THR A 173 0.59 5.81 0.25
N VAL A 174 -0.22 4.76 0.44
CA VAL A 174 -1.14 4.24 -0.59
C VAL A 174 -2.58 4.76 -0.42
N GLY A 175 -2.98 5.12 0.80
CA GLY A 175 -4.33 5.57 1.12
C GLY A 175 -4.66 6.98 0.59
N GLU A 176 -5.94 7.21 0.24
CA GLU A 176 -6.42 8.50 -0.26
C GLU A 176 -6.48 9.60 0.83
N SER A 177 -6.53 9.20 2.10
CA SER A 177 -6.59 10.10 3.26
C SER A 177 -5.22 10.47 3.85
N GLY A 178 -4.14 9.87 3.34
CA GLY A 178 -2.77 10.13 3.78
C GLY A 178 -2.08 11.21 2.93
N PRO A 179 -0.82 11.57 3.25
CA PRO A 179 -0.02 12.49 2.42
C PRO A 179 0.34 11.89 1.04
N GLY A 180 -0.08 10.65 0.75
CA GLY A 180 0.26 9.93 -0.47
C GLY A 180 1.77 9.72 -0.56
N ALA A 181 2.38 10.13 -1.66
CA ALA A 181 3.83 10.01 -1.85
C ALA A 181 4.68 11.04 -1.03
N GLY A 182 4.05 11.90 -0.25
CA GLY A 182 4.69 12.92 0.57
C GLY A 182 5.33 12.38 1.85
N PRO A 183 6.28 13.11 2.46
CA PRO A 183 6.87 12.75 3.74
C PRO A 183 5.88 12.90 4.91
N VAL A 184 5.98 11.98 5.87
CA VAL A 184 5.21 11.92 7.11
C VAL A 184 6.09 12.42 8.26
N PRO A 185 5.62 13.33 9.12
CA PRO A 185 6.33 13.72 10.34
C PRO A 185 6.45 12.56 11.34
N LEU A 186 7.62 12.38 11.95
CA LEU A 186 7.82 11.31 12.95
C LEU A 186 6.85 11.42 14.14
N PRO A 187 6.53 12.60 14.71
CA PRO A 187 5.53 12.71 15.79
C PRO A 187 4.16 12.19 15.39
N ALA A 188 3.74 12.45 14.15
CA ALA A 188 2.45 12.00 13.64
C ALA A 188 2.43 10.48 13.44
N LEU A 189 3.53 9.92 12.94
CA LEU A 189 3.70 8.47 12.77
C LEU A 189 3.71 7.76 14.14
N ALA A 190 4.48 8.26 15.12
CA ALA A 190 4.52 7.74 16.48
C ALA A 190 3.14 7.83 17.17
N ALA A 191 2.48 8.99 17.08
CA ALA A 191 1.15 9.20 17.64
C ALA A 191 0.12 8.22 17.05
N SER A 192 0.18 7.92 15.76
CA SER A 192 -0.75 6.98 15.13
C SER A 192 -0.58 5.52 15.59
N MET A 193 0.56 5.16 16.18
CA MET A 193 0.81 3.84 16.75
C MET A 193 0.40 3.75 18.23
N ILE A 194 0.47 4.85 18.97
CA ILE A 194 0.33 4.88 20.43
C ILE A 194 -1.04 5.42 20.86
N VAL A 195 -1.53 6.48 20.20
CA VAL A 195 -2.75 7.18 20.60
C VAL A 195 -3.98 6.39 20.12
N PRO A 196 -4.87 5.95 21.03
CA PRO A 196 -6.09 5.26 20.64
C PRO A 196 -7.00 6.16 19.80
N SER A 197 -7.60 5.62 18.75
CA SER A 197 -8.45 6.38 17.81
C SER A 197 -9.72 7.00 18.42
N ASP A 198 -10.16 6.53 19.58
CA ASP A 198 -11.33 7.02 20.32
C ASP A 198 -10.99 7.94 21.50
N MET A 199 -9.70 8.22 21.70
CA MET A 199 -9.24 9.14 22.73
C MET A 199 -9.50 10.61 22.35
N GLY A 200 -9.85 11.43 23.35
CA GLY A 200 -9.96 12.88 23.21
C GLY A 200 -8.58 13.56 23.18
N GLU A 201 -8.29 14.40 24.16
CA GLU A 201 -6.95 14.99 24.30
C GLU A 201 -5.97 13.95 24.90
N PRO A 202 -4.78 13.73 24.30
CA PRO A 202 -3.75 12.86 24.87
C PRO A 202 -3.31 13.34 26.25
N THR A 203 -3.08 12.40 27.17
CA THR A 203 -2.50 12.71 28.49
C THR A 203 -1.00 12.98 28.39
N ASP A 204 -0.42 13.65 29.38
CA ASP A 204 1.02 13.92 29.44
C ASP A 204 1.85 12.62 29.30
N ASP A 205 1.45 11.54 29.99
CA ASP A 205 2.10 10.21 29.88
C ASP A 205 2.10 9.64 28.45
N ILE A 206 1.08 9.96 27.64
CA ILE A 206 1.00 9.51 26.24
C ILE A 206 1.88 10.37 25.35
N LEU A 207 1.96 11.67 25.62
CA LEU A 207 2.85 12.58 24.90
C LEU A 207 4.32 12.24 25.13
N GLU A 208 4.68 11.79 26.34
CA GLU A 208 6.01 11.26 26.66
C GLU A 208 6.29 10.00 25.83
N GLN A 209 5.39 9.00 25.83
CA GLN A 209 5.53 7.78 25.01
C GLN A 209 5.65 8.08 23.51
N VAL A 210 4.90 9.07 22.99
CA VAL A 210 5.00 9.50 21.60
C VAL A 210 6.37 10.11 21.29
N SER A 211 6.94 10.86 22.24
CA SER A 211 8.26 11.48 22.09
C SER A 211 9.37 10.42 22.12
N ASP A 212 9.29 9.44 23.02
CA ASP A 212 10.23 8.32 23.10
C ASP A 212 10.19 7.47 21.81
N ALA A 213 8.98 7.15 21.35
CA ALA A 213 8.80 6.41 20.10
C ALA A 213 9.30 7.20 18.89
N MET A 214 9.14 8.53 18.87
CA MET A 214 9.67 9.38 17.82
C MET A 214 11.20 9.31 17.75
N MET A 215 11.90 9.41 18.89
CA MET A 215 13.36 9.30 18.94
C MET A 215 13.84 7.92 18.52
N ARG A 216 13.19 6.85 19.02
CA ARG A 216 13.48 5.48 18.57
C ARG A 216 13.31 5.32 17.06
N LEU A 217 12.27 5.91 16.48
CA LEU A 217 12.04 5.88 15.04
C LEU A 217 13.10 6.67 14.26
N ASP A 218 13.62 7.78 14.78
CA ASP A 218 14.72 8.53 14.17
C ASP A 218 15.94 7.62 13.96
N ASP A 219 16.33 6.89 15.00
CA ASP A 219 17.47 5.97 14.97
C ASP A 219 17.24 4.80 14.02
N GLN A 220 16.06 4.17 14.10
CA GLN A 220 15.68 3.08 13.21
C GLN A 220 15.68 3.50 11.74
N PHE A 221 15.15 4.68 11.42
CA PHE A 221 15.13 5.15 10.03
C PHE A 221 16.50 5.58 9.50
N ARG A 222 17.43 6.02 10.37
CA ARG A 222 18.85 6.21 9.99
C ARG A 222 19.49 4.90 9.55
N LEU A 223 19.15 3.77 10.18
CA LEU A 223 19.64 2.44 9.79
C LEU A 223 18.98 1.92 8.50
N LEU A 224 17.70 2.25 8.29
CA LEU A 224 16.92 1.76 7.14
C LEU A 224 17.12 2.59 5.85
N GLU A 225 17.59 3.84 5.95
CA GLU A 225 17.84 4.69 4.79
C GLU A 225 18.95 4.15 3.86
N PRO A 226 20.12 3.68 4.35
CA PRO A 226 21.20 3.16 3.50
C PRO A 226 20.85 1.94 2.64
N ILE A 227 19.88 1.11 3.05
CA ILE A 227 19.38 -0.01 2.24
C ILE A 227 18.33 0.44 1.22
N GLY A 228 17.92 1.71 1.26
CA GLY A 228 17.00 2.32 0.32
C GLY A 228 15.53 2.08 0.65
N LEU A 229 15.19 1.66 1.88
CA LEU A 229 13.79 1.47 2.29
C LEU A 229 13.05 2.82 2.39
N VAL A 230 13.67 3.80 3.02
CA VAL A 230 13.07 5.11 3.29
C VAL A 230 13.95 6.26 2.78
N VAL A 231 13.33 7.41 2.54
CA VAL A 231 14.02 8.70 2.58
C VAL A 231 13.73 9.31 3.94
N HIS A 232 14.77 9.58 4.71
CA HIS A 232 14.65 10.06 6.08
C HIS A 232 15.32 11.42 6.23
N ARG A 233 14.62 12.34 6.90
CA ARG A 233 15.20 13.57 7.42
C ARG A 233 15.24 13.41 8.94
N PRO A 234 16.42 13.38 9.56
CA PRO A 234 16.50 13.21 10.99
C PRO A 234 15.97 14.39 11.80
N VAL A 235 15.68 14.13 13.08
CA VAL A 235 15.37 15.14 14.09
C VAL A 235 16.54 16.14 14.20
N ASP A 236 16.21 17.42 14.31
CA ASP A 236 17.16 18.50 14.51
C ASP A 236 17.75 18.43 15.93
N GLU A 237 19.04 18.12 16.03
CA GLU A 237 19.76 17.96 17.30
C GLU A 237 19.64 19.20 18.22
N ALA A 238 19.47 20.40 17.65
CA ALA A 238 19.25 21.61 18.43
C ALA A 238 17.96 21.57 19.29
N LEU A 239 16.94 20.80 18.87
CA LEU A 239 15.73 20.60 19.68
C LEU A 239 15.98 19.73 20.91
N LEU A 240 16.96 18.81 20.84
CA LEU A 240 17.34 17.93 21.95
C LEU A 240 18.13 18.71 23.00
N GLU A 241 19.05 19.56 22.57
CA GLU A 241 19.85 20.43 23.46
C GLU A 241 18.99 21.46 24.23
N ASP A 242 17.94 21.99 23.59
CA ASP A 242 17.01 22.93 24.22
C ASP A 242 16.14 22.27 25.30
N ALA A 243 15.77 20.99 25.12
CA ALA A 243 15.00 20.22 26.10
C ALA A 243 15.85 19.83 27.34
N GLU A 244 17.12 19.44 27.13
CA GLU A 244 18.03 19.03 28.20
C GLU A 244 18.58 20.20 29.02
N SER A 245 18.78 21.36 28.39
CA SER A 245 19.39 22.52 29.06
C SER A 245 18.48 23.19 30.11
N GLY A 246 17.20 22.80 30.20
CA GLY A 246 16.23 23.34 31.15
C GLY A 246 16.11 24.87 31.09
N THR A 247 16.61 25.48 30.01
CA THR A 247 16.39 26.88 29.76
C THR A 247 14.93 26.99 29.34
N ASP A 248 14.18 27.80 30.07
CA ASP A 248 12.80 28.18 29.76
C ASP A 248 12.81 28.86 28.38
N GLY A 249 12.89 28.03 27.33
CA GLY A 249 12.97 28.39 25.93
C GLY A 249 11.61 28.87 25.52
N GLY A 250 11.39 30.16 25.80
CA GLY A 250 10.18 30.93 25.64
C GLY A 250 9.05 30.26 24.87
N ARG A 251 7.87 30.20 25.51
CA ARG A 251 6.56 30.24 24.84
C ARG A 251 6.74 30.75 23.41
N PRO A 252 6.38 29.98 22.36
CA PRO A 252 6.55 30.45 21.00
C PRO A 252 5.95 31.85 20.94
N ALA A 253 6.80 32.84 20.71
CA ALA A 253 6.34 34.20 20.52
C ALA A 253 5.36 34.10 19.36
N ALA A 254 4.09 34.40 19.64
CA ALA A 254 2.99 34.28 18.69
C ALA A 254 3.41 34.87 17.34
N SER A 255 3.83 33.99 16.45
CA SER A 255 4.23 34.30 15.09
C SER A 255 2.97 34.27 14.26
N ALA A 256 2.87 35.18 13.31
CA ALA A 256 1.66 35.43 12.54
C ALA A 256 1.16 34.15 11.84
N PRO A 257 -0.17 33.94 11.74
CA PRO A 257 -0.72 32.71 11.19
C PRO A 257 -0.41 32.61 9.68
N GLY A 258 0.30 31.55 9.27
CA GLY A 258 0.22 31.05 7.90
C GLY A 258 1.50 30.60 7.19
N SER A 259 2.70 30.60 7.78
CA SER A 259 3.90 30.11 7.08
C SER A 259 4.99 29.42 7.90
N ASP A 260 4.90 29.38 9.23
CA ASP A 260 5.97 28.85 10.10
C ASP A 260 5.68 27.44 10.68
N ASP A 261 4.42 27.01 10.76
CA ASP A 261 4.06 25.71 11.39
C ASP A 261 4.60 24.49 10.63
N GLU A 262 4.66 24.52 9.28
CA GLU A 262 5.22 23.42 8.48
C GLU A 262 6.76 23.31 8.61
N LEU A 263 7.44 24.43 8.83
CA LEU A 263 8.89 24.47 9.04
C LEU A 263 9.27 23.98 10.43
N ASP A 264 8.39 24.16 11.43
CA ASP A 264 8.60 23.70 12.81
C ASP A 264 8.43 22.18 12.94
N VAL A 265 7.39 21.62 12.30
CA VAL A 265 7.14 20.16 12.32
C VAL A 265 8.27 19.38 11.64
N ALA A 266 8.86 19.90 10.56
CA ALA A 266 9.94 19.23 9.84
C ALA A 266 11.27 19.13 10.63
N ARG A 267 11.39 19.86 11.75
CA ARG A 267 12.54 19.75 12.67
C ARG A 267 12.43 18.52 13.57
N TYR A 268 11.23 17.98 13.76
CA TYR A 268 10.98 16.73 14.50
C TYR A 268 11.15 15.47 13.64
N GLY A 269 11.85 15.58 12.51
CA GLY A 269 12.11 14.48 11.60
C GLY A 269 10.95 14.16 10.65
N MET A 270 11.31 13.65 9.47
CA MET A 270 10.36 13.31 8.41
C MET A 270 10.77 12.01 7.71
N VAL A 271 9.81 11.17 7.37
CA VAL A 271 10.07 9.90 6.68
C VAL A 271 9.10 9.66 5.53
N ARG A 272 9.56 9.01 4.47
CA ARG A 272 8.68 8.39 3.45
C ARG A 272 9.30 7.13 2.90
N LEU A 273 8.45 6.20 2.46
CA LEU A 273 8.90 5.05 1.68
C LEU A 273 9.44 5.50 0.32
N THR A 274 10.54 4.89 -0.10
CA THR A 274 10.97 4.94 -1.51
C THR A 274 10.08 4.01 -2.35
N PRO A 275 10.10 4.09 -3.70
CA PRO A 275 9.45 3.06 -4.53
C PRO A 275 9.94 1.64 -4.24
N LEU A 276 11.23 1.49 -3.92
CA LEU A 276 11.83 0.23 -3.52
C LEU A 276 11.38 -0.24 -2.14
N GLY A 277 11.31 0.68 -1.17
CA GLY A 277 10.80 0.37 0.16
C GLY A 277 9.32 -0.01 0.15
N LEU A 278 8.52 0.63 -0.71
CA LEU A 278 7.13 0.27 -0.92
C LEU A 278 6.97 -1.15 -1.47
N TYR A 279 7.87 -1.59 -2.36
CA TYR A 279 7.97 -2.98 -2.80
C TYR A 279 8.35 -3.92 -1.64
N GLY A 280 9.36 -3.56 -0.85
CA GLY A 280 9.83 -4.36 0.29
C GLY A 280 8.78 -4.56 1.37
N VAL A 281 8.14 -3.47 1.82
CA VAL A 281 7.07 -3.53 2.83
C VAL A 281 5.88 -4.34 2.30
N ARG A 282 5.52 -4.18 1.02
CA ARG A 282 4.47 -5.02 0.42
C ARG A 282 4.83 -6.51 0.44
N ALA A 283 6.07 -6.86 0.07
CA ALA A 283 6.51 -8.26 0.07
C ALA A 283 6.37 -8.87 1.48
N ARG A 284 6.76 -8.12 2.52
CA ARG A 284 6.60 -8.53 3.93
C ARG A 284 5.13 -8.66 4.34
N LEU A 285 4.27 -7.71 3.96
CA LEU A 285 2.82 -7.78 4.22
C LEU A 285 2.21 -9.05 3.62
N LEU A 286 2.59 -9.41 2.39
CA LEU A 286 2.14 -10.64 1.73
C LEU A 286 2.65 -11.89 2.45
N GLU A 287 3.91 -11.90 2.90
CA GLU A 287 4.49 -13.01 3.67
C GLU A 287 3.80 -13.20 5.03
N ALA A 288 3.42 -12.11 5.69
CA ALA A 288 2.61 -12.11 6.90
C ALA A 288 1.13 -12.51 6.65
N GLY A 289 0.73 -12.73 5.40
CA GLY A 289 -0.60 -13.18 5.03
C GLY A 289 -1.64 -12.07 4.88
N HIS A 290 -1.22 -10.80 4.84
CA HIS A 290 -2.12 -9.69 4.49
C HIS A 290 -2.39 -9.67 2.98
N ASP A 291 -3.62 -9.29 2.62
CA ASP A 291 -3.98 -9.03 1.22
C ASP A 291 -3.53 -7.62 0.85
N ALA A 292 -2.38 -7.52 0.18
CA ALA A 292 -1.76 -6.27 -0.29
C ALA A 292 -1.71 -6.24 -1.83
N PRO A 293 -2.82 -5.93 -2.52
CA PRO A 293 -2.86 -5.95 -3.99
C PRO A 293 -1.95 -4.89 -4.60
N ALA A 294 -1.47 -5.14 -5.83
CA ALA A 294 -0.79 -4.15 -6.65
C ALA A 294 -1.48 -4.00 -8.01
N VAL A 295 -1.43 -2.77 -8.54
CA VAL A 295 -1.90 -2.49 -9.88
C VAL A 295 -1.03 -3.24 -10.89
N GLY A 296 -1.64 -4.15 -11.65
CA GLY A 296 -1.03 -5.07 -12.59
C GLY A 296 -1.19 -6.54 -12.20
N ASP A 297 -1.57 -6.86 -10.96
CA ASP A 297 -1.72 -8.25 -10.47
C ASP A 297 -2.80 -9.03 -11.23
N LEU A 298 -3.81 -8.33 -11.78
CA LEU A 298 -4.91 -8.94 -12.53
C LEU A 298 -4.66 -8.92 -14.04
N ALA A 299 -3.60 -8.28 -14.53
CA ALA A 299 -3.42 -8.03 -15.95
C ALA A 299 -3.31 -9.31 -16.81
N ASP A 300 -2.79 -10.40 -16.23
CA ASP A 300 -2.69 -11.72 -16.87
C ASP A 300 -3.87 -12.65 -16.55
N LYS A 301 -4.88 -12.18 -15.80
CA LYS A 301 -6.07 -12.97 -15.39
C LYS A 301 -7.25 -12.79 -16.34
N GLY A 302 -8.32 -13.58 -16.18
CA GLY A 302 -9.55 -13.44 -16.96
C GLY A 302 -10.36 -12.18 -16.59
N ALA A 303 -11.30 -11.79 -17.45
CA ALA A 303 -12.17 -10.65 -17.19
C ALA A 303 -13.05 -10.81 -15.93
N ASP A 304 -13.39 -12.04 -15.56
CA ASP A 304 -14.09 -12.36 -14.30
C ASP A 304 -13.27 -11.91 -13.09
N ALA A 305 -12.00 -12.33 -13.03
CA ALA A 305 -11.08 -11.94 -11.97
C ALA A 305 -10.80 -10.42 -11.98
N LEU A 306 -10.75 -9.79 -13.15
CA LEU A 306 -10.60 -8.33 -13.26
C LEU A 306 -11.80 -7.59 -12.64
N LEU A 307 -13.02 -7.95 -13.06
CA LEU A 307 -14.24 -7.24 -12.65
C LEU A 307 -14.55 -7.45 -11.16
N ASP A 308 -14.34 -8.66 -10.65
CA ASP A 308 -14.51 -8.94 -9.21
C ASP A 308 -13.35 -8.36 -8.39
N GLY A 309 -12.09 -8.49 -8.85
CA GLY A 309 -10.91 -8.04 -8.11
C GLY A 309 -10.78 -6.52 -7.98
N THR A 310 -11.27 -5.77 -8.96
CA THR A 310 -11.29 -4.29 -8.92
C THR A 310 -12.52 -3.71 -8.21
N ALA A 311 -13.39 -4.54 -7.64
CA ALA A 311 -14.56 -4.09 -6.90
C ALA A 311 -14.18 -3.18 -5.72
N ALA A 312 -13.17 -3.60 -4.95
CA ALA A 312 -12.67 -2.89 -3.77
C ALA A 312 -11.59 -1.83 -4.09
N PHE A 313 -11.20 -1.67 -5.36
CA PHE A 313 -10.15 -0.73 -5.73
C PHE A 313 -10.69 0.70 -5.79
N PRO A 314 -9.92 1.70 -5.34
CA PRO A 314 -10.22 3.10 -5.61
C PRO A 314 -10.33 3.35 -7.12
N PRO A 315 -11.18 4.30 -7.58
CA PRO A 315 -11.44 4.51 -9.01
C PRO A 315 -10.17 4.69 -9.87
N PRO A 316 -9.14 5.47 -9.44
CA PRO A 316 -7.91 5.59 -10.22
C PRO A 316 -7.17 4.26 -10.37
N ALA A 317 -7.12 3.43 -9.33
CA ALA A 317 -6.44 2.14 -9.35
C ALA A 317 -7.17 1.13 -10.23
N ALA A 318 -8.50 1.02 -10.10
CA ALA A 318 -9.34 0.18 -10.96
C ALA A 318 -9.20 0.53 -12.44
N HIS A 319 -9.14 1.84 -12.75
CA HIS A 319 -8.91 2.33 -14.11
C HIS A 319 -7.57 1.84 -14.68
N ALA A 320 -6.48 2.04 -13.93
CA ALA A 320 -5.16 1.62 -14.40
C ALA A 320 -4.99 0.10 -14.49
N GLU A 321 -5.62 -0.67 -13.60
CA GLU A 321 -5.66 -2.13 -13.71
C GLU A 321 -6.30 -2.54 -15.03
N THR A 322 -7.44 -1.92 -15.36
CA THR A 322 -8.17 -2.17 -16.60
C THR A 322 -7.34 -1.81 -17.83
N GLU A 323 -6.63 -0.68 -17.82
CA GLU A 323 -5.72 -0.31 -18.92
C GLU A 323 -4.61 -1.35 -19.12
N GLN A 324 -3.98 -1.82 -18.04
CA GLN A 324 -2.92 -2.83 -18.11
C GLN A 324 -3.43 -4.19 -18.59
N TRP A 325 -4.65 -4.57 -18.19
CA TRP A 325 -5.31 -5.79 -18.64
C TRP A 325 -5.66 -5.73 -20.14
N LEU A 326 -6.17 -4.58 -20.61
CA LEU A 326 -6.50 -4.33 -22.01
C LEU A 326 -5.26 -4.29 -22.91
N ALA A 327 -4.14 -3.74 -22.44
CA ALA A 327 -2.90 -3.62 -23.21
C ALA A 327 -2.33 -4.98 -23.68
N ARG A 328 -2.72 -6.08 -23.05
CA ARG A 328 -2.27 -7.45 -23.36
C ARG A 328 -3.22 -8.23 -24.27
N ARG A 329 -4.32 -7.61 -24.72
CA ARG A 329 -5.42 -8.30 -25.42
C ARG A 329 -5.81 -7.60 -26.73
N GLU A 330 -6.41 -8.37 -27.63
CA GLU A 330 -7.07 -7.80 -28.81
C GLU A 330 -8.37 -7.10 -28.36
N PRO A 331 -8.58 -5.81 -28.71
CA PRO A 331 -9.66 -5.00 -28.15
C PRO A 331 -11.07 -5.59 -28.30
N LEU A 332 -11.42 -6.16 -29.46
CA LEU A 332 -12.75 -6.72 -29.67
C LEU A 332 -12.95 -8.04 -28.89
N ALA A 333 -11.94 -8.90 -28.85
CA ALA A 333 -11.94 -10.09 -28.02
C ALA A 333 -12.09 -9.74 -26.54
N ALA A 334 -11.36 -8.72 -26.07
CA ALA A 334 -11.46 -8.20 -24.71
C ALA A 334 -12.87 -7.69 -24.38
N ALA A 335 -13.50 -6.94 -25.29
CA ALA A 335 -14.88 -6.49 -25.10
C ALA A 335 -15.87 -7.64 -24.93
N ARG A 336 -15.73 -8.72 -25.71
CA ARG A 336 -16.57 -9.92 -25.57
C ARG A 336 -16.33 -10.63 -24.25
N GLU A 337 -15.07 -10.72 -23.82
CA GLU A 337 -14.68 -11.34 -22.54
C GLU A 337 -15.27 -10.56 -21.35
N LEU A 338 -15.18 -9.22 -21.37
CA LEU A 338 -15.77 -8.33 -20.37
C LEU A 338 -17.29 -8.48 -20.28
N LEU A 339 -17.99 -8.51 -21.43
CA LEU A 339 -19.43 -8.74 -21.46
C LEU A 339 -19.80 -10.14 -20.97
N ALA A 340 -18.98 -11.14 -21.25
CA ALA A 340 -19.20 -12.49 -20.74
C ALA A 340 -19.09 -12.56 -19.22
N ALA A 341 -18.07 -11.92 -18.65
CA ALA A 341 -17.82 -11.86 -17.21
C ALA A 341 -18.84 -11.00 -16.44
N ALA A 342 -19.46 -10.02 -17.10
CA ALA A 342 -20.45 -9.12 -16.48
C ALA A 342 -21.83 -9.77 -16.23
N ARG A 343 -22.05 -11.01 -16.68
CA ARG A 343 -23.29 -11.74 -16.40
C ARG A 343 -23.36 -12.22 -14.94
N GLY A 344 -24.57 -12.49 -14.49
CA GLY A 344 -24.84 -13.09 -13.18
C GLY A 344 -25.84 -12.32 -12.35
N ALA A 345 -26.59 -13.09 -11.56
CA ALA A 345 -27.61 -12.62 -10.63
C ALA A 345 -27.17 -12.75 -9.15
N ASP A 346 -25.90 -13.06 -8.91
CA ASP A 346 -25.31 -13.01 -7.57
C ASP A 346 -25.13 -11.57 -7.08
N ALA A 347 -24.80 -11.43 -5.79
CA ALA A 347 -24.70 -10.14 -5.13
C ALA A 347 -23.67 -9.18 -5.76
N GLY A 348 -22.64 -9.71 -6.45
CA GLY A 348 -21.61 -8.91 -7.13
C GLY A 348 -21.97 -8.52 -8.57
N GLY A 349 -23.05 -9.08 -9.14
CA GLY A 349 -23.46 -8.87 -10.53
C GLY A 349 -23.60 -7.40 -10.95
N PRO A 350 -24.31 -6.55 -10.18
CA PRO A 350 -24.46 -5.13 -10.52
C PRO A 350 -23.13 -4.39 -10.61
N LEU A 351 -22.23 -4.63 -9.64
CA LEU A 351 -20.92 -3.99 -9.63
C LEU A 351 -20.05 -4.47 -10.79
N ARG A 352 -20.06 -5.77 -11.12
CA ARG A 352 -19.38 -6.29 -12.32
C ARG A 352 -19.89 -5.62 -13.61
N ARG A 353 -21.20 -5.40 -13.76
CA ARG A 353 -21.77 -4.69 -14.92
C ARG A 353 -21.32 -3.24 -14.99
N LEU A 354 -21.29 -2.53 -13.86
CA LEU A 354 -20.77 -1.15 -13.81
C LEU A 354 -19.28 -1.10 -14.20
N ARG A 355 -18.45 -1.97 -13.62
CA ARG A 355 -17.01 -2.06 -13.98
C ARG A 355 -16.82 -2.43 -15.46
N CYS A 356 -17.67 -3.30 -16.00
CA CYS A 356 -17.67 -3.64 -17.42
C CYS A 356 -17.97 -2.42 -18.30
N GLN A 357 -18.94 -1.56 -17.94
CA GLN A 357 -19.20 -0.30 -18.68
C GLN A 357 -17.99 0.62 -18.68
N GLN A 358 -17.33 0.76 -17.54
CA GLN A 358 -16.12 1.58 -17.39
C GLN A 358 -15.00 1.03 -18.28
N ALA A 359 -14.78 -0.29 -18.28
CA ALA A 359 -13.80 -0.95 -19.13
C ALA A 359 -14.12 -0.83 -20.63
N LEU A 360 -15.37 -1.03 -21.04
CA LEU A 360 -15.81 -0.87 -22.44
C LEU A 360 -15.66 0.56 -22.94
N SER A 361 -15.68 1.55 -22.04
CA SER A 361 -15.39 2.94 -22.39
C SER A 361 -13.93 3.13 -22.79
N LEU A 362 -13.00 2.38 -22.19
CA LEU A 362 -11.57 2.37 -22.56
C LEU A 362 -11.31 1.63 -23.88
N VAL A 363 -12.05 0.55 -24.15
CA VAL A 363 -11.99 -0.14 -25.45
C VAL A 363 -12.45 0.78 -26.59
N GLY A 364 -13.44 1.64 -26.32
CA GLY A 364 -13.94 2.61 -27.28
C GLY A 364 -14.74 1.98 -28.42
N ALA A 365 -14.75 2.62 -29.59
CA ALA A 365 -15.64 2.25 -30.70
C ALA A 365 -15.46 0.82 -31.22
N VAL A 366 -14.28 0.22 -31.02
CA VAL A 366 -13.98 -1.17 -31.42
C VAL A 366 -14.90 -2.18 -30.71
N ALA A 367 -15.48 -1.83 -29.56
CA ALA A 367 -16.41 -2.69 -28.84
C ALA A 367 -17.79 -2.83 -29.50
N GLU A 368 -18.17 -1.97 -30.45
CA GLU A 368 -19.52 -1.92 -31.03
C GLU A 368 -20.07 -3.31 -31.43
N PRO A 369 -19.32 -4.17 -32.18
CA PRO A 369 -19.85 -5.48 -32.57
C PRO A 369 -20.22 -6.35 -31.37
N ALA A 370 -19.41 -6.33 -30.31
CA ALA A 370 -19.66 -7.11 -29.10
C ALA A 370 -20.90 -6.59 -28.35
N LEU A 371 -21.13 -5.28 -28.31
CA LEU A 371 -22.34 -4.70 -27.71
C LEU A 371 -23.60 -5.05 -28.52
N ARG A 372 -23.51 -5.09 -29.85
CA ARG A 372 -24.63 -5.51 -30.70
C ARG A 372 -25.00 -6.99 -30.48
N GLU A 373 -24.03 -7.85 -30.20
CA GLU A 373 -24.25 -9.29 -29.91
C GLU A 373 -25.11 -9.53 -28.67
N VAL A 374 -25.13 -8.59 -27.71
CA VAL A 374 -25.85 -8.74 -26.42
C VAL A 374 -27.13 -7.89 -26.33
N LEU A 375 -27.63 -7.32 -27.43
CA LEU A 375 -28.84 -6.49 -27.42
C LEU A 375 -30.10 -7.24 -26.94
N ASP A 376 -30.18 -8.55 -27.18
CA ASP A 376 -31.31 -9.38 -26.75
C ASP A 376 -31.09 -10.03 -25.37
N ASP A 377 -29.95 -9.77 -24.74
CA ASP A 377 -29.62 -10.26 -23.39
C ASP A 377 -30.43 -9.49 -22.33
N ALA A 378 -30.99 -10.22 -21.36
CA ALA A 378 -31.86 -9.64 -20.34
C ALA A 378 -31.08 -8.75 -19.35
N GLU A 379 -29.83 -9.10 -19.05
CA GLU A 379 -28.98 -8.39 -18.08
C GLU A 379 -28.15 -7.31 -18.76
N LEU A 380 -27.62 -7.60 -19.96
CA LEU A 380 -26.69 -6.71 -20.66
C LEU A 380 -27.34 -5.84 -21.73
N GLY A 381 -28.54 -6.19 -22.21
CA GLY A 381 -29.17 -5.49 -23.32
C GLY A 381 -29.50 -4.02 -23.01
N GLY A 382 -29.84 -3.71 -21.76
CA GLY A 382 -30.08 -2.32 -21.33
C GLY A 382 -28.80 -1.48 -21.41
N LEU A 383 -27.73 -2.00 -20.80
CA LEU A 383 -26.38 -1.42 -20.81
C LEU A 383 -25.87 -1.20 -22.23
N ALA A 384 -26.03 -2.19 -23.11
CA ALA A 384 -25.60 -2.10 -24.50
C ALA A 384 -26.35 -1.01 -25.27
N ARG A 385 -27.66 -0.86 -25.07
CA ARG A 385 -28.44 0.21 -25.69
C ARG A 385 -27.99 1.60 -25.24
N VAL A 386 -27.71 1.78 -23.95
CA VAL A 386 -27.19 3.05 -23.42
C VAL A 386 -25.85 3.38 -24.10
N TRP A 387 -24.91 2.42 -24.09
CA TRP A 387 -23.58 2.61 -24.67
C TRP A 387 -23.62 2.97 -26.16
N LEU A 388 -24.46 2.28 -26.95
CA LEU A 388 -24.62 2.53 -28.39
C LEU A 388 -25.29 3.88 -28.67
N THR A 389 -26.31 4.24 -27.87
CA THR A 389 -27.09 5.47 -28.04
C THR A 389 -26.27 6.72 -27.69
N GLU A 390 -25.53 6.69 -26.58
CA GLU A 390 -24.66 7.80 -26.15
C GLU A 390 -23.57 8.12 -27.20
N ARG A 391 -23.17 7.12 -27.99
CA ARG A 391 -22.20 7.27 -29.08
C ARG A 391 -22.84 7.62 -30.43
N GLY A 392 -24.15 7.81 -30.46
CA GLY A 392 -24.89 8.21 -31.67
C GLY A 392 -24.90 7.13 -32.76
N LEU A 393 -24.74 5.85 -32.40
CA LEU A 393 -24.75 4.75 -33.35
C LEU A 393 -26.18 4.46 -33.84
N PRO A 394 -26.37 4.17 -35.13
CA PRO A 394 -27.69 3.92 -35.70
C PRO A 394 -28.22 2.52 -35.37
N ASP A 395 -29.51 2.34 -35.60
CA ASP A 395 -30.21 1.04 -35.52
C ASP A 395 -30.21 0.40 -34.12
N VAL A 396 -30.32 1.23 -33.09
CA VAL A 396 -30.51 0.78 -31.70
C VAL A 396 -32.00 0.63 -31.39
N PRO A 397 -32.50 -0.58 -31.09
CA PRO A 397 -33.91 -0.78 -30.76
C PRO A 397 -34.27 -0.10 -29.43
N PRO A 398 -35.44 0.56 -29.31
CA PRO A 398 -35.85 1.21 -28.06
C PRO A 398 -35.97 0.17 -26.93
N PRO A 399 -35.56 0.51 -25.69
CA PRO A 399 -35.69 -0.40 -24.57
C PRO A 399 -37.16 -0.59 -24.17
N SER A 400 -37.51 -1.78 -23.69
CA SER A 400 -38.81 -2.00 -23.04
C SER A 400 -38.85 -1.30 -21.68
N GLN A 401 -40.06 -1.03 -21.17
CA GLN A 401 -40.22 -0.43 -19.85
C GLN A 401 -39.59 -1.30 -18.73
N ASP A 402 -39.76 -2.62 -18.82
CA ASP A 402 -39.21 -3.56 -17.85
C ASP A 402 -37.67 -3.50 -17.83
N MET A 403 -37.04 -3.39 -19.01
CA MET A 403 -35.58 -3.24 -19.13
C MET A 403 -35.08 -1.93 -18.54
N VAL A 404 -35.81 -0.82 -18.74
CA VAL A 404 -35.45 0.47 -18.15
C VAL A 404 -35.48 0.39 -16.62
N PHE A 405 -36.51 -0.22 -16.03
CA PHE A 405 -36.58 -0.36 -14.58
C PHE A 405 -35.54 -1.34 -14.03
N TRP A 406 -35.30 -2.46 -14.72
CA TRP A 406 -34.27 -3.41 -14.35
C TRP A 406 -32.89 -2.76 -14.33
N LEU A 407 -32.51 -2.06 -15.40
CA LEU A 407 -31.23 -1.34 -15.48
C LEU A 407 -31.12 -0.25 -14.40
N THR A 408 -32.22 0.45 -14.10
CA THR A 408 -32.25 1.47 -13.05
C THR A 408 -31.95 0.86 -11.68
N ILE A 409 -32.58 -0.27 -11.35
CA ILE A 409 -32.32 -1.00 -10.09
C ILE A 409 -30.87 -1.47 -10.06
N ASP A 410 -30.38 -2.03 -11.15
CA ASP A 410 -29.01 -2.54 -11.28
C ASP A 410 -27.96 -1.43 -11.08
N THR A 411 -28.17 -0.27 -11.71
CA THR A 411 -27.27 0.89 -11.56
C THR A 411 -27.25 1.39 -10.12
N VAL A 412 -28.40 1.50 -9.45
CA VAL A 412 -28.44 1.93 -8.04
C VAL A 412 -27.79 0.89 -7.13
N ALA A 413 -27.99 -0.41 -7.38
CA ALA A 413 -27.33 -1.48 -6.64
C ALA A 413 -25.80 -1.43 -6.80
N ALA A 414 -25.31 -1.20 -8.02
CA ALA A 414 -23.89 -1.06 -8.30
C ALA A 414 -23.25 0.13 -7.58
N GLN A 415 -23.92 1.30 -7.57
CA GLN A 415 -23.43 2.50 -6.89
C GLN A 415 -23.40 2.32 -5.37
N LEU A 416 -24.45 1.70 -4.80
CA LEU A 416 -24.46 1.33 -3.38
C LEU A 416 -23.29 0.41 -3.00
N ALA A 417 -22.94 -0.53 -3.87
CA ALA A 417 -21.83 -1.44 -3.65
C ALA A 417 -20.45 -0.77 -3.81
N ALA A 418 -20.34 0.23 -4.70
CA ALA A 418 -19.07 0.90 -5.01
C ALA A 418 -18.70 1.98 -3.99
N GLU A 419 -19.66 2.83 -3.59
CA GLU A 419 -19.38 4.07 -2.85
C GLU A 419 -20.24 4.22 -1.58
N GLY A 420 -21.10 3.25 -1.29
CA GLY A 420 -22.01 3.33 -0.15
C GLY A 420 -23.00 4.48 -0.28
N ASP A 421 -23.16 5.26 0.79
CA ASP A 421 -24.09 6.40 0.86
C ASP A 421 -23.43 7.72 0.39
N SER A 422 -22.88 7.74 -0.82
CA SER A 422 -22.20 8.91 -1.39
C SER A 422 -23.15 10.05 -1.78
N GLU A 423 -22.61 11.27 -1.91
CA GLU A 423 -23.37 12.42 -2.39
C GLU A 423 -23.83 12.21 -3.85
N GLU A 424 -23.02 11.54 -4.67
CA GLU A 424 -23.36 11.15 -6.03
C GLU A 424 -24.58 10.22 -6.06
N LEU A 425 -24.61 9.21 -5.19
CA LEU A 425 -25.76 8.31 -5.07
C LEU A 425 -27.02 9.05 -4.64
N LEU A 426 -26.90 9.98 -3.69
CA LEU A 426 -28.03 10.80 -3.24
C LEU A 426 -28.60 11.64 -4.41
N ALA A 427 -27.75 12.24 -5.23
CA ALA A 427 -28.17 12.99 -6.41
C ALA A 427 -28.84 12.08 -7.46
N LEU A 428 -28.30 10.88 -7.70
CA LEU A 428 -28.90 9.89 -8.60
C LEU A 428 -30.31 9.49 -8.14
N VAL A 429 -30.47 9.17 -6.86
CA VAL A 429 -31.76 8.76 -6.26
C VAL A 429 -32.80 9.87 -6.37
N GLN A 430 -32.41 11.14 -6.16
CA GLN A 430 -33.30 12.30 -6.33
C GLN A 430 -33.73 12.45 -7.79
N GLY A 431 -32.77 12.43 -8.73
CA GLY A 431 -33.06 12.58 -10.16
C GLY A 431 -34.01 11.49 -10.68
N LEU A 432 -33.83 10.24 -10.25
CA LEU A 432 -34.71 9.12 -10.62
C LEU A 432 -36.15 9.32 -10.12
N ALA A 433 -36.31 9.80 -8.89
CA ALA A 433 -37.64 10.04 -8.30
C ALA A 433 -38.38 11.21 -8.99
N GLU A 434 -37.65 12.25 -9.39
CA GLU A 434 -38.21 13.41 -10.10
C GLU A 434 -38.63 13.08 -11.53
N GLN A 435 -37.79 12.34 -12.26
CA GLN A 435 -38.02 12.02 -13.68
C GLN A 435 -39.12 10.96 -13.88
N HIS A 436 -39.33 10.08 -12.91
CA HIS A 436 -40.25 8.94 -13.05
C HIS A 436 -41.33 8.93 -11.95
N SER A 437 -42.31 9.83 -12.06
CA SER A 437 -43.50 9.85 -11.21
C SER A 437 -44.32 8.55 -11.38
N GLY A 438 -44.03 7.55 -10.55
CA GLY A 438 -44.58 6.19 -10.68
C GLY A 438 -43.54 5.07 -10.60
N PHE A 439 -42.24 5.39 -10.56
CA PHE A 439 -41.16 4.42 -10.42
C PHE A 439 -41.42 3.42 -9.30
N PHE A 440 -41.65 3.89 -8.06
CA PHE A 440 -41.90 3.01 -6.91
C PHE A 440 -43.17 2.16 -7.05
N ALA A 441 -44.16 2.60 -7.82
CA ALA A 441 -45.38 1.85 -8.06
C ALA A 441 -45.16 0.68 -9.02
N ALA A 442 -44.14 0.75 -9.88
CA ALA A 442 -43.77 -0.27 -10.86
C ALA A 442 -42.55 -1.12 -10.42
N ALA A 443 -41.50 -0.48 -9.92
CA ALA A 443 -40.19 -1.07 -9.60
C ALA A 443 -40.26 -2.28 -8.67
N TRP A 444 -41.18 -2.30 -7.69
CA TRP A 444 -41.29 -3.45 -6.76
C TRP A 444 -41.71 -4.77 -7.42
N ARG A 445 -42.24 -4.73 -8.66
CA ARG A 445 -42.60 -5.90 -9.45
C ARG A 445 -41.50 -6.37 -10.41
N VAL A 446 -40.39 -5.62 -10.48
CA VAL A 446 -39.26 -5.99 -11.35
C VAL A 446 -38.58 -7.20 -10.76
N ASP A 447 -38.35 -8.20 -11.59
CA ASP A 447 -37.62 -9.42 -11.23
C ASP A 447 -36.12 -9.14 -11.28
N HIS A 448 -35.59 -8.58 -10.19
CA HIS A 448 -34.17 -8.30 -10.01
C HIS A 448 -33.77 -8.62 -8.57
N PRO A 449 -32.66 -9.37 -8.34
CA PRO A 449 -32.22 -9.79 -7.01
C PRO A 449 -32.13 -8.67 -5.95
N HIS A 450 -31.65 -7.49 -6.36
CA HIS A 450 -31.43 -6.32 -5.49
C HIS A 450 -32.62 -5.36 -5.36
N THR A 451 -33.80 -5.68 -5.94
CA THR A 451 -34.96 -4.76 -5.94
C THR A 451 -35.33 -4.28 -4.54
N ALA A 452 -35.41 -5.20 -3.58
CA ALA A 452 -35.79 -4.85 -2.21
C ALA A 452 -34.78 -3.93 -1.54
N ASP A 453 -33.49 -4.23 -1.66
CA ASP A 453 -32.41 -3.51 -1.00
C ASP A 453 -32.23 -2.11 -1.60
N VAL A 454 -32.32 -1.99 -2.93
CA VAL A 454 -32.31 -0.69 -3.62
C VAL A 454 -33.48 0.19 -3.17
N LEU A 455 -34.71 -0.33 -3.13
CA LEU A 455 -35.87 0.45 -2.71
C LEU A 455 -35.78 0.88 -1.23
N GLU A 456 -35.15 0.07 -0.40
CA GLU A 456 -34.89 0.40 1.00
C GLU A 456 -33.84 1.51 1.13
N ALA A 457 -32.71 1.38 0.42
CA ALA A 457 -31.67 2.40 0.37
C ALA A 457 -32.20 3.74 -0.15
N MET A 458 -32.97 3.74 -1.25
CA MET A 458 -33.64 4.93 -1.75
C MET A 458 -34.56 5.55 -0.69
N GLY A 459 -35.31 4.71 0.06
CA GLY A 459 -36.17 5.18 1.14
C GLY A 459 -35.40 5.79 2.32
N ARG A 460 -34.17 5.35 2.56
CA ARG A 460 -33.27 5.88 3.59
C ARG A 460 -32.61 7.19 3.16
N LEU A 461 -32.16 7.28 1.91
CA LEU A 461 -31.40 8.40 1.35
C LEU A 461 -32.26 9.59 0.90
N HIS A 462 -33.51 9.36 0.47
CA HIS A 462 -34.30 10.42 -0.16
C HIS A 462 -34.70 11.54 0.84
N PRO A 463 -34.44 12.83 0.54
CA PRO A 463 -34.68 13.93 1.48
C PRO A 463 -36.18 14.23 1.68
N ASP A 464 -37.01 14.07 0.64
CA ASP A 464 -38.46 14.20 0.78
C ASP A 464 -39.08 13.01 1.52
N LYS A 465 -39.73 13.31 2.66
CA LYS A 465 -40.35 12.33 3.54
C LYS A 465 -41.48 11.53 2.87
N LYS A 466 -42.21 12.14 1.93
CA LYS A 466 -43.31 11.45 1.24
C LYS A 466 -42.75 10.38 0.30
N THR A 467 -41.81 10.76 -0.55
CA THR A 467 -41.13 9.87 -1.49
C THR A 467 -40.37 8.76 -0.77
N ALA A 468 -39.63 9.11 0.30
CA ALA A 468 -38.98 8.14 1.17
C ALA A 468 -39.96 7.09 1.75
N LYS A 469 -41.17 7.51 2.14
CA LYS A 469 -42.21 6.60 2.64
C LYS A 469 -42.78 5.70 1.53
N GLU A 470 -42.91 6.21 0.31
CA GLU A 470 -43.36 5.42 -0.85
C GLU A 470 -42.32 4.35 -1.22
N ALA A 471 -41.04 4.70 -1.24
CA ALA A 471 -39.93 3.77 -1.47
C ALA A 471 -39.90 2.64 -0.43
N ARG A 472 -39.97 2.96 0.88
CA ARG A 472 -40.02 1.94 1.96
C ARG A 472 -41.22 1.00 1.83
N LYS A 473 -42.39 1.50 1.42
CA LYS A 473 -43.57 0.66 1.16
C LYS A 473 -43.35 -0.26 -0.05
N ALA A 474 -42.68 0.23 -1.09
CA ALA A 474 -42.33 -0.57 -2.25
C ALA A 474 -41.32 -1.67 -1.88
N ALA A 475 -40.30 -1.36 -1.08
CA ALA A 475 -39.33 -2.33 -0.56
C ALA A 475 -40.02 -3.47 0.22
N PHE A 476 -40.95 -3.13 1.13
CA PHE A 476 -41.73 -4.12 1.88
C PHE A 476 -42.55 -5.05 0.96
N LYS A 477 -43.16 -4.50 -0.09
CA LYS A 477 -43.89 -5.29 -1.09
C LYS A 477 -42.95 -6.21 -1.88
N ALA A 478 -41.78 -5.72 -2.30
CA ALA A 478 -40.78 -6.50 -3.01
C ALA A 478 -40.30 -7.69 -2.17
N ARG A 479 -39.95 -7.48 -0.89
CA ARG A 479 -39.57 -8.56 0.04
C ARG A 479 -40.70 -9.59 0.21
N SER A 480 -41.94 -9.12 0.33
CA SER A 480 -43.11 -10.00 0.50
C SER A 480 -43.43 -10.81 -0.75
N ALA A 481 -43.05 -10.33 -1.93
CA ALA A 481 -43.27 -11.02 -3.21
C ALA A 481 -42.17 -12.05 -3.53
N HIS A 482 -40.93 -11.83 -3.06
CA HIS A 482 -39.77 -12.68 -3.33
C HIS A 482 -39.36 -13.61 -2.16
N GLY A 483 -39.92 -13.39 -0.95
CA GLY A 483 -39.68 -14.21 0.24
C GLY A 483 -40.70 -15.33 0.46
N GLY A 484 -41.36 -15.80 -0.61
CA GLY A 484 -42.37 -16.86 -0.60
C GLY A 484 -41.86 -18.18 -1.18
#